data_AF-A0A914XLF0-F1
#
_entry.id   AF-A0A914XLF0-F1
#
_cell.length_a   1.000
_cell.length_b   1.000
_cell.length_c   1.000
_cell.angle_alpha   90.00
_cell.angle_beta   90.00
_cell.angle_gamma   90.00
#
_symmetry.space_group_name_H-M   'P 1'
#
loop_
_entity.id
_entity.type
_entity.pdbx_description
1 polymer ?
#
loop_
_entity_poly.entity_id
_entity_poly.type
_entity_poly.pdbx_seq_one_letter_code
_entity_poly.pdbx_strand_id
1 'polypeptide(L)'
;MLKWAVLQVAINLPPVKTLTKVIMGMKNIGGKHVKLSANNDGEMTAQVETDAASIVSVFTQLSNVTMVDDGDAETSQDVERKAMHSVWVDIRSLLLFLLNQQLTSSRLVLQIVANRMALFVIDQEDEGLLLQYSIPGVSL
;
A
#
# COMPACT_ATOMS: atom_id res chain seq x y z
N MET A 1 18.16 -19.13 10.14
CA MET A 1 16.78 -19.13 10.67
C MET A 1 16.02 -18.03 9.94
N LEU A 2 15.22 -18.38 8.91
CA LEU A 2 14.47 -17.40 8.12
C LEU A 2 13.31 -16.87 8.98
N LYS A 3 13.38 -15.60 9.41
CA LYS A 3 12.19 -14.88 9.89
C LYS A 3 11.22 -14.78 8.72
N TRP A 4 10.14 -15.57 8.77
CA TRP A 4 8.96 -15.40 7.94
C TRP A 4 8.58 -13.92 7.99
N ALA A 5 8.37 -13.32 6.83
CA ALA A 5 8.09 -11.90 6.76
C ALA A 5 6.70 -11.66 7.36
N VAL A 6 6.64 -11.04 8.54
CA VAL A 6 5.38 -10.73 9.21
C VAL A 6 4.72 -9.59 8.45
N LEU A 7 3.50 -9.84 7.99
CA LEU A 7 2.62 -8.84 7.38
C LEU A 7 2.21 -7.83 8.46
N GLN A 8 2.43 -6.53 8.23
CA GLN A 8 2.16 -5.51 9.26
C GLN A 8 0.84 -4.76 9.06
N VAL A 9 0.40 -4.61 7.81
CA VAL A 9 -0.85 -3.90 7.49
C VAL A 9 -1.48 -4.49 6.24
N ALA A 10 -2.81 -4.59 6.24
CA ALA A 10 -3.63 -4.80 5.05
C ALA A 10 -4.70 -3.71 5.03
N ILE A 11 -4.74 -2.98 3.93
CA ILE A 11 -5.63 -1.85 3.76
C ILE A 11 -6.25 -1.89 2.37
N ASN A 12 -7.53 -1.55 2.26
CA ASN A 12 -8.16 -1.39 0.96
C ASN A 12 -7.51 -0.20 0.24
N LEU A 13 -7.21 -0.36 -1.04
CA LEU A 13 -6.68 0.74 -1.83
C LEU A 13 -7.69 1.89 -1.92
N PRO A 14 -7.22 3.15 -1.97
CA PRO A 14 -8.05 4.26 -2.44
C PRO A 14 -8.54 3.99 -3.88
N PRO A 15 -9.52 4.75 -4.38
CA PRO A 15 -10.01 4.57 -5.75
C PRO A 15 -8.86 4.51 -6.77
N VAL A 16 -8.72 3.38 -7.48
CA VAL A 16 -7.55 3.07 -8.32
C VAL A 16 -7.27 4.19 -9.30
N LYS A 17 -8.30 4.70 -9.97
CA LYS A 17 -8.19 5.84 -10.90
C LYS A 17 -7.53 7.06 -10.27
N THR A 18 -7.83 7.36 -9.02
CA THR A 18 -7.24 8.48 -8.27
C THR A 18 -5.79 8.18 -7.94
N LEU A 19 -5.50 6.99 -7.39
CA LEU A 19 -4.14 6.57 -7.07
C LEU A 19 -3.25 6.58 -8.32
N THR A 20 -3.70 6.02 -9.44
CA THR A 20 -2.96 6.02 -10.70
C THR A 20 -2.58 7.44 -11.13
N LYS A 21 -3.50 8.41 -11.03
CA LYS A 21 -3.21 9.81 -11.37
C LYS A 21 -2.15 10.42 -10.45
N VAL A 22 -2.23 10.16 -9.14
CA VAL A 22 -1.23 10.62 -8.16
C VAL A 22 0.15 10.04 -8.49
N ILE A 23 0.25 8.74 -8.71
CA ILE A 23 1.52 8.08 -9.03
C ILE A 23 2.07 8.54 -10.39
N MET A 24 1.21 8.78 -11.39
CA MET A 24 1.65 9.36 -12.67
C MET A 24 2.23 10.78 -12.48
N GLY A 25 1.57 11.62 -11.68
CA GLY A 25 2.07 12.96 -11.36
C GLY A 25 3.44 12.90 -10.66
N MET A 26 3.58 12.01 -9.68
CA MET A 26 4.84 11.74 -8.98
C MET A 26 5.96 11.24 -9.92
N LYS A 27 5.64 10.41 -10.90
CA LYS A 27 6.59 10.00 -11.93
C LYS A 27 7.01 11.17 -12.82
N ASN A 28 6.08 12.04 -13.20
CA ASN A 28 6.34 13.16 -14.11
C ASN A 28 7.28 14.22 -13.52
N ILE A 29 7.31 14.37 -12.19
CA ILE A 29 8.27 15.25 -11.51
C ILE A 29 9.67 14.61 -11.32
N GLY A 30 9.90 13.41 -11.85
CA GLY A 30 11.19 12.72 -11.80
C GLY A 30 11.30 11.60 -10.77
N GLY A 31 10.21 11.27 -10.05
CA GLY A 31 10.18 10.15 -9.13
C GLY A 31 10.52 8.82 -9.81
N LYS A 32 11.53 8.11 -9.29
CA LYS A 32 11.90 6.75 -9.74
C LYS A 32 11.32 5.67 -8.83
N HIS A 33 11.24 5.98 -7.54
CA HIS A 33 10.69 5.11 -6.52
C HIS A 33 9.63 5.87 -5.75
N VAL A 34 8.62 5.16 -5.26
CA VAL A 34 7.58 5.70 -4.41
C VAL A 34 7.53 4.90 -3.12
N LYS A 35 7.48 5.61 -1.99
CA LYS A 35 7.22 5.04 -0.68
C LYS A 35 5.73 4.91 -0.50
N LEU A 36 5.26 3.68 -0.35
CA LEU A 36 3.91 3.41 0.11
C LEU A 36 3.99 3.21 1.62
N SER A 37 3.19 3.95 2.37
CA SER A 37 3.02 3.73 3.81
C SER A 37 1.56 3.52 4.13
N ALA A 38 1.25 2.67 5.10
CA ALA A 38 -0.11 2.51 5.60
C ALA A 38 -0.10 2.10 7.07
N ASN A 39 -1.21 2.35 7.75
CA ASN A 39 -1.43 1.95 9.14
C ASN A 39 -2.73 1.13 9.28
N ASN A 40 -3.02 0.66 10.49
CA ASN A 40 -4.23 -0.09 10.83
C ASN A 40 -5.39 0.81 11.29
N ASP A 41 -5.36 2.10 10.91
CA ASP A 41 -6.35 3.14 11.25
C ASP A 41 -6.91 3.84 9.99
N GLY A 42 -6.87 3.15 8.84
CA GLY A 42 -7.46 3.63 7.60
C GLY A 42 -6.69 4.75 6.90
N GLU A 43 -5.41 4.93 7.20
CA GLU A 43 -4.53 5.90 6.54
C GLU A 43 -3.50 5.21 5.65
N MET A 44 -3.33 5.74 4.44
CA MET A 44 -2.30 5.37 3.48
C MET A 44 -1.64 6.63 2.93
N THR A 45 -0.32 6.57 2.71
CA THR A 45 0.41 7.63 2.02
C THR A 45 1.19 7.08 0.83
N ALA A 46 1.29 7.90 -0.22
CA ALA A 46 2.23 7.71 -1.31
C ALA A 46 3.19 8.90 -1.29
N GLN A 47 4.49 8.62 -1.28
CA GLN A 47 5.52 9.65 -1.20
C GLN A 47 6.61 9.44 -2.25
N VAL A 48 7.03 10.52 -2.90
CA VAL A 48 8.22 10.57 -3.74
C VAL A 48 9.15 11.66 -3.23
N GLU A 49 10.44 11.34 -3.21
CA GLU A 49 11.52 12.27 -2.91
C GLU A 49 12.42 12.40 -4.15
N THR A 50 12.71 13.64 -4.53
CA THR A 50 13.65 14.01 -5.60
C THR A 50 14.57 15.12 -5.09
N ASP A 51 15.63 15.43 -5.83
CA ASP A 51 16.56 16.52 -5.48
C ASP A 51 15.86 17.89 -5.40
N ALA A 52 14.75 18.07 -6.13
CA ALA A 52 14.04 19.34 -6.23
C ALA A 52 12.84 19.47 -5.27
N ALA A 53 12.18 18.36 -4.94
CA ALA A 53 10.97 18.36 -4.13
C ALA A 53 10.67 16.99 -3.50
N SER A 54 9.97 17.03 -2.36
CA SER A 54 9.28 15.90 -1.75
C SER A 54 7.77 16.11 -1.86
N ILE A 55 7.07 15.12 -2.41
CA ILE A 55 5.60 15.14 -2.53
C ILE A 55 5.04 13.97 -1.72
N VAL A 56 4.09 14.27 -0.84
CA VAL A 56 3.32 13.29 -0.08
C VAL A 56 1.84 13.46 -0.44
N SER A 57 1.20 12.38 -0.83
CA SER A 57 -0.26 12.29 -0.96
C SER A 57 -0.80 11.43 0.17
N VAL A 58 -1.80 11.94 0.88
CA VAL A 58 -2.43 11.29 2.03
C VAL A 58 -3.83 10.84 1.63
N PHE A 59 -4.14 9.58 1.90
CA PHE A 59 -5.44 8.95 1.72
C PHE A 59 -5.94 8.51 3.10
N THR A 60 -7.11 9.00 3.51
CA THR A 60 -7.72 8.71 4.81
C THR A 60 -9.06 8.01 4.61
N GLN A 61 -9.66 7.54 5.71
CA GLN A 61 -10.98 6.89 5.71
C GLN A 61 -11.03 5.63 4.83
N LEU A 62 -9.89 4.96 4.68
CA LEU A 62 -9.83 3.66 4.04
C LEU A 62 -10.24 2.59 5.05
N SER A 63 -10.78 1.46 4.56
CA SER A 63 -11.07 0.32 5.42
C SER A 63 -9.86 -0.62 5.47
N ASN A 64 -9.42 -0.98 6.68
CA ASN A 64 -8.46 -2.06 6.86
C ASN A 64 -9.13 -3.42 6.67
N VAL A 65 -8.37 -4.40 6.20
CA VAL A 65 -8.78 -5.80 6.29
C VAL A 65 -8.35 -6.28 7.66
N THR A 66 -9.32 -6.62 8.52
CA THR A 66 -9.05 -7.01 9.90
C THR A 66 -8.01 -8.13 9.94
N MET A 67 -6.84 -7.83 10.49
CA MET A 67 -5.90 -8.86 10.93
C MET A 67 -6.32 -9.18 12.34
N VAL A 68 -6.90 -10.36 12.54
CA VAL A 68 -7.38 -10.79 13.85
C VAL A 68 -6.23 -10.74 14.85
N ASP A 69 -6.35 -9.89 15.87
CA ASP A 69 -5.80 -10.15 17.20
C ASP A 69 -6.73 -9.50 18.24
N ASP A 70 -7.66 -10.30 18.75
CA ASP A 70 -8.53 -9.99 19.88
C ASP A 70 -7.67 -9.97 21.15
N GLY A 71 -7.10 -8.81 21.50
CA GLY A 71 -6.39 -8.62 22.75
C GLY A 71 -6.78 -7.29 23.39
N ASP A 72 -7.59 -7.31 24.43
CA ASP A 72 -8.06 -6.12 25.15
C ASP A 72 -6.90 -5.35 25.82
N ALA A 73 -6.36 -4.30 25.17
CA ALA A 73 -5.41 -3.37 25.77
C ALA A 73 -5.50 -1.98 25.11
N GLU A 74 -6.52 -1.21 25.48
CA GLU A 74 -7.02 -0.02 24.77
C GLU A 74 -6.02 1.13 24.55
N THR A 75 -4.95 1.28 25.35
CA THR A 75 -4.07 2.47 25.25
C THR A 75 -2.80 2.24 24.43
N SER A 76 -2.22 1.04 24.48
CA SER A 76 -1.05 0.66 23.67
C SER A 76 -1.42 0.28 22.24
N GLN A 77 -2.65 -0.18 22.03
CA GLN A 77 -3.16 -0.56 20.71
C GLN A 77 -3.37 0.63 19.78
N ASP A 78 -3.78 1.80 20.28
CA ASP A 78 -4.03 2.95 19.41
C ASP A 78 -2.74 3.53 18.80
N VAL A 79 -1.65 3.53 19.57
CA VAL A 79 -0.32 3.93 19.08
C VAL A 79 0.17 2.95 18.02
N GLU A 80 -0.02 1.65 18.27
CA GLU A 80 0.38 0.59 17.34
C GLU A 80 -0.48 0.59 16.07
N ARG A 81 -1.80 0.83 16.19
CA ARG A 81 -2.72 0.97 15.05
C ARG A 81 -2.33 2.14 14.14
N LYS A 82 -1.87 3.25 14.71
CA LYS A 82 -1.45 4.44 13.97
C LYS A 82 -0.02 4.33 13.42
N ALA A 83 0.74 3.31 13.80
CA ALA A 83 2.10 3.11 13.32
C ALA A 83 2.12 2.90 11.80
N MET A 84 2.90 3.72 11.10
CA MET A 84 3.05 3.64 9.66
C MET A 84 4.08 2.58 9.28
N HIS A 85 3.62 1.55 8.56
CA HIS A 85 4.48 0.57 7.93
C HIS A 85 4.68 0.94 6.48
N SER A 86 5.92 0.87 5.99
CA SER A 86 6.25 1.38 4.66
C SER A 86 7.16 0.48 3.85
N VAL A 87 7.09 0.66 2.54
CA VAL A 87 7.96 0.02 1.56
C VAL A 87 8.19 0.97 0.39
N TRP A 88 9.44 1.09 -0.04
CA TRP A 88 9.80 1.76 -1.28
C TRP A 88 9.68 0.79 -2.44
N VAL A 89 9.03 1.19 -3.52
CA VAL A 89 8.86 0.35 -4.71
C VAL A 89 9.21 1.12 -5.98
N ASP A 90 9.61 0.41 -7.03
CA ASP A 90 9.77 1.00 -8.36
C ASP A 90 8.44 1.57 -8.86
N ILE A 91 8.46 2.85 -9.26
CA ILE A 91 7.24 3.56 -9.63
C ILE A 91 6.61 3.02 -10.92
N ARG A 92 7.41 2.45 -11.83
CA ARG A 92 6.93 1.89 -13.10
C ARG A 92 6.24 0.56 -12.86
N SER A 93 6.78 -0.28 -11.98
CA SER A 93 6.12 -1.51 -11.52
C SER A 93 4.76 -1.20 -10.87
N LEU A 94 4.70 -0.19 -10.00
CA LEU A 94 3.43 0.22 -9.39
C LEU A 94 2.43 0.74 -10.43
N LEU A 95 2.86 1.60 -11.35
CA LEU A 95 1.99 2.12 -12.40
C LEU A 95 1.48 1.02 -13.34
N LEU A 96 2.32 0.04 -13.67
CA LEU A 96 1.92 -1.11 -14.49
C LEU A 96 0.78 -1.86 -13.81
N PHE A 97 0.90 -2.14 -12.51
CA PHE A 97 -0.18 -2.74 -11.73
C PHE A 97 -1.45 -1.88 -11.77
N LEU A 98 -1.36 -0.61 -11.38
CA LEU A 98 -2.52 0.28 -11.25
C LEU A 98 -3.26 0.52 -12.57
N LEU A 99 -2.53 0.61 -13.69
CA LEU A 99 -3.13 0.77 -15.03
C LEU A 99 -3.92 -0.48 -15.43
N ASN A 100 -3.42 -1.68 -15.13
CA ASN A 100 -4.11 -2.93 -15.41
C ASN A 100 -5.36 -3.14 -14.55
N GLN A 101 -5.43 -2.47 -13.39
CA GLN A 101 -6.60 -2.55 -12.48
C GLN A 101 -7.56 -1.36 -12.62
N GLN A 102 -7.33 -0.40 -13.51
CA GLN A 102 -8.08 0.86 -13.52
C GLN A 102 -9.58 0.71 -13.87
N LEU A 103 -9.95 -0.36 -14.55
CA LEU A 103 -11.31 -0.69 -14.96
C LEU A 103 -11.92 -1.82 -14.13
N THR A 104 -11.20 -2.33 -13.14
CA THR A 104 -11.72 -3.43 -12.32
C THR A 104 -12.78 -2.94 -11.34
N SER A 105 -13.82 -3.77 -11.14
CA SER A 105 -14.77 -3.62 -10.03
C SER A 105 -14.33 -4.40 -8.79
N SER A 106 -13.23 -5.16 -8.89
CA SER A 106 -12.69 -5.96 -7.80
C SER A 106 -12.25 -5.11 -6.62
N ARG A 107 -12.40 -5.69 -5.42
CA ARG A 107 -11.79 -5.15 -4.22
C ARG A 107 -10.29 -5.35 -4.30
N LEU A 108 -9.52 -4.30 -4.01
CA LEU A 108 -8.06 -4.35 -4.03
C LEU A 108 -7.50 -4.01 -2.66
N VAL A 109 -6.63 -4.88 -2.16
CA VAL A 109 -6.01 -4.74 -0.85
C VAL A 109 -4.51 -4.59 -1.03
N LEU A 110 -3.93 -3.53 -0.46
CA LEU A 110 -2.50 -3.40 -0.27
C LEU A 110 -2.11 -4.03 1.05
N GLN A 111 -1.18 -4.96 0.97
CA GLN A 111 -0.50 -5.60 2.07
C GLN A 111 0.96 -5.14 2.09
N ILE A 112 1.42 -4.56 3.20
CA ILE A 112 2.82 -4.13 3.34
C ILE A 112 3.56 -5.11 4.22
N VAL A 113 4.62 -5.68 3.65
CA VAL A 113 5.69 -6.33 4.39
C VAL A 113 6.83 -5.31 4.47
N ALA A 114 6.92 -4.63 5.60
CA ALA A 114 7.73 -3.42 5.78
C ALA A 114 9.19 -3.64 5.34
N ASN A 115 9.68 -2.69 4.56
CA ASN A 115 11.03 -2.69 3.97
C ASN A 115 11.35 -3.92 3.09
N ARG A 116 10.36 -4.72 2.67
CA ARG A 116 10.58 -5.93 1.85
C ARG A 116 9.75 -5.99 0.58
N MET A 117 8.44 -5.76 0.64
CA MET A 117 7.57 -5.81 -0.54
C MET A 117 6.19 -5.19 -0.28
N ALA A 118 5.56 -4.73 -1.36
CA ALA A 118 4.13 -4.46 -1.43
C ALA A 118 3.44 -5.64 -2.11
N LEU A 119 2.43 -6.22 -1.46
CA LEU A 119 1.59 -7.27 -1.99
C LEU A 119 0.21 -6.68 -2.30
N PHE A 120 -0.29 -6.92 -3.50
CA PHE A 120 -1.62 -6.49 -3.91
C PHE A 120 -2.50 -7.73 -4.08
N VAL A 121 -3.55 -7.82 -3.26
CA VAL A 121 -4.57 -8.86 -3.38
C VAL A 121 -5.72 -8.28 -4.18
N ILE A 122 -6.06 -8.95 -5.28
CA ILE A 122 -7.21 -8.64 -6.14
C ILE A 122 -8.27 -9.69 -5.81
N ASP A 123 -9.37 -9.22 -5.23
CA ASP A 123 -10.48 -10.06 -4.80
C ASP A 123 -11.65 -9.92 -5.78
N GLN A 124 -11.86 -10.98 -6.58
CA GLN A 124 -12.94 -11.11 -7.55
C GLN A 124 -14.07 -11.92 -6.93
N GLU A 125 -14.87 -11.27 -6.08
CA GLU A 125 -15.94 -11.91 -5.29
C GLU A 125 -16.92 -12.73 -6.17
N ASP A 126 -17.26 -12.25 -7.36
CA ASP A 126 -18.20 -12.91 -8.28
C ASP A 126 -17.65 -14.22 -8.87
N GLU A 127 -16.33 -14.38 -8.95
CA GLU A 127 -15.67 -15.53 -9.58
C GLU A 127 -14.98 -16.46 -8.55
N GLY A 128 -14.97 -16.08 -7.27
CA GLY A 128 -14.25 -16.80 -6.22
C GLY A 128 -12.73 -16.85 -6.43
N LEU A 129 -12.19 -15.93 -7.25
CA LEU A 129 -10.78 -15.88 -7.63
C LEU A 129 -10.03 -14.82 -6.83
N LEU A 130 -8.93 -15.24 -6.22
CA LEU A 130 -7.97 -14.36 -5.54
C LEU A 130 -6.65 -14.36 -6.33
N LEU A 131 -6.25 -13.18 -6.80
CA LEU A 131 -4.96 -12.99 -7.46
C LEU A 131 -4.04 -12.16 -6.58
N GLN A 132 -2.77 -12.53 -6.53
CA GLN A 132 -1.76 -11.79 -5.79
C GLN A 132 -0.67 -11.27 -6.73
N TYR A 133 -0.42 -9.96 -6.68
CA TYR A 133 0.65 -9.30 -7.41
C TYR A 133 1.66 -8.71 -6.42
N SER A 134 2.92 -9.14 -6.51
CA SER A 134 3.98 -8.66 -5.61
C SER A 134 4.89 -7.66 -6.31
N ILE A 135 5.17 -6.53 -5.65
CA ILE A 135 6.22 -5.61 -6.04
C ILE A 135 7.33 -5.66 -4.98
N PRO A 136 8.54 -6.14 -5.32
CA PRO A 136 9.66 -6.13 -4.40
C PRO A 136 9.99 -4.72 -3.93
N GLY A 137 10.34 -4.62 -2.65
CA GLY A 137 10.85 -3.41 -2.06
C GLY A 137 12.25 -3.11 -2.58
N VAL A 138 12.56 -1.83 -2.77
CA VAL A 138 13.92 -1.35 -3.02
C VAL A 138 14.53 -0.83 -1.73
N SER A 139 15.82 -1.04 -1.55
CA SER A 139 16.60 -0.34 -0.52
C SER A 139 17.12 0.95 -1.13
N LEU A 140 16.81 2.09 -0.51
CA LEU A 140 17.30 3.41 -0.90
C LEU A 140 18.36 3.90 0.08
#